data_AF-A0A8I0WNM5-F1
#
_entry.id   AF-A0A8I0WNM5-F1
#
_cell.length_a   1.000
_cell.length_b   1.000
_cell.length_c   1.000
_cell.angle_alpha   90.00
_cell.angle_beta   90.00
_cell.angle_gamma   90.00
#
_symmetry.space_group_name_H-M   'P 1'
#
loop_
_entity.id
_entity.type
_entity.pdbx_description
1 polymer ?
#
loop_
_entity_poly.entity_id
_entity_poly.type
_entity_poly.pdbx_seq_one_letter_code
_entity_poly.pdbx_strand_id
1 'polypeptide(L)'
;MFNTIDEAKEYVVLHTNKARTIEDIDSNITYYKKMVNNSHSEESKNLWLSELDKLNEWKNSDNFKNGIYPQGIDELIIELLEWRSVIYAFQHVETRREPFKESGFYAQWYIGAIYGVFSIFGKLLSKDNRDNSLRKLWRIISPIMLTEKACTKQEVDFINVALDVTSGRFTNKNSQALLFRNKLISHNESMPVIKWDEVDKDFAFLIRMWSLLISWSSFGLFQPFRTGEQVFQGVESMFSKSEITNLKLKREEYLKMVERWSTSYIHTGFTDFGRGAFSSLEAKVSIVSDNKKA
;
A
#
# COMPACT_ATOMS: atom_id res chain seq x y z
N MET A 1 -12.11 -14.09 18.36
CA MET A 1 -12.85 -14.87 17.35
C MET A 1 -13.95 -13.95 16.87
N PHE A 2 -14.10 -13.73 15.56
CA PHE A 2 -15.13 -12.84 15.02
C PHE A 2 -16.49 -13.55 15.06
N ASN A 3 -17.54 -12.83 15.41
CA ASN A 3 -18.90 -13.36 15.47
C ASN A 3 -19.57 -13.29 14.09
N THR A 4 -19.14 -12.36 13.22
CA THR A 4 -19.67 -12.20 11.86
C THR A 4 -18.55 -11.97 10.83
N ILE A 5 -18.88 -12.15 9.55
CA ILE A 5 -17.97 -11.84 8.43
C ILE A 5 -17.72 -10.33 8.34
N ASP A 6 -18.74 -9.53 8.63
CA ASP A 6 -18.62 -8.07 8.58
C ASP A 6 -17.66 -7.55 9.64
N GLU A 7 -17.69 -8.11 10.86
CA GLU A 7 -16.68 -7.81 11.90
C GLU A 7 -15.25 -8.13 11.42
N ALA A 8 -15.07 -9.23 10.68
CA ALA A 8 -13.77 -9.60 10.14
C ALA A 8 -13.30 -8.64 9.02
N LYS A 9 -14.22 -8.17 8.16
CA LYS A 9 -13.92 -7.16 7.13
C LYS A 9 -13.62 -5.80 7.75
N GLU A 10 -14.40 -5.37 8.75
CA GLU A 10 -14.14 -4.14 9.50
C GLU A 10 -12.78 -4.20 10.19
N TYR A 11 -12.40 -5.36 10.73
CA TYR A 11 -11.07 -5.57 11.30
C TYR A 11 -9.97 -5.36 10.25
N VAL A 12 -10.11 -5.89 9.04
CA VAL A 12 -9.16 -5.63 7.94
C VAL A 12 -9.06 -4.13 7.67
N VAL A 13 -10.20 -3.47 7.43
CA VAL A 13 -10.26 -2.04 7.12
C VAL A 13 -9.61 -1.19 8.21
N LEU A 14 -9.82 -1.52 9.49
CA LEU A 14 -9.22 -0.81 10.62
C LEU A 14 -7.69 -0.95 10.67
N HIS A 15 -7.14 -2.07 10.23
CA HIS A 15 -5.69 -2.34 10.27
C HIS A 15 -4.97 -1.88 8.99
N THR A 16 -5.71 -1.73 7.88
CA THR A 16 -5.15 -1.28 6.59
C THR A 16 -5.23 0.22 6.42
N ASN A 17 -6.33 0.85 6.83
CA ASN A 17 -6.53 2.29 6.67
C ASN A 17 -5.47 3.12 7.40
N LYS A 18 -5.17 4.29 6.82
CA LYS A 18 -4.26 5.31 7.35
C LYS A 18 -4.51 5.64 8.82
N ALA A 19 -3.42 5.81 9.58
CA ALA A 19 -3.47 6.39 10.91
C ALA A 19 -4.06 7.80 10.81
N ARG A 20 -5.20 8.06 11.44
CA ARG A 20 -5.78 9.40 11.46
C ARG A 20 -4.96 10.24 12.44
N THR A 21 -4.21 11.22 11.94
CA THR A 21 -3.52 12.22 12.78
C THR A 21 -4.53 13.06 13.55
N ILE A 22 -4.10 13.82 14.56
CA ILE A 22 -5.00 14.74 15.30
C ILE A 22 -5.73 15.68 14.32
N GLU A 23 -5.00 16.25 13.37
CA GLU A 23 -5.52 17.17 12.36
C GLU A 23 -6.52 16.47 11.42
N ASP A 24 -6.21 15.25 10.98
CA ASP A 24 -7.11 14.45 10.14
C ASP A 24 -8.40 14.09 10.90
N ILE A 25 -8.31 13.80 12.20
CA ILE A 25 -9.47 13.49 13.05
C ILE A 25 -10.36 14.71 13.19
N ASP A 26 -9.81 15.87 13.53
CA ASP A 26 -10.59 17.09 13.76
C ASP A 26 -11.26 17.58 12.47
N SER A 27 -10.56 17.47 11.34
CA SER A 27 -11.11 17.72 10.01
C SER A 27 -12.27 16.76 9.68
N ASN A 28 -12.09 15.46 9.91
CA ASN A 28 -13.12 14.45 9.64
C ASN A 28 -14.33 14.57 10.58
N ILE A 29 -14.15 14.88 11.86
CA ILE A 29 -15.25 15.15 12.79
C ILE A 29 -16.08 16.33 12.26
N THR A 30 -15.42 17.39 11.80
CA THR A 30 -16.10 18.56 11.23
C THR A 30 -16.87 18.19 9.97
N TYR A 31 -16.26 17.39 9.08
CA TYR A 31 -16.89 16.88 7.87
C TYR A 31 -18.14 16.02 8.17
N TYR A 32 -18.02 14.99 9.02
CA TYR A 32 -19.15 14.11 9.30
C TYR A 32 -20.27 14.81 10.07
N LYS A 33 -19.97 15.77 10.95
CA LYS A 33 -21.00 16.65 11.55
C LYS A 33 -21.79 17.39 10.48
N LYS A 34 -21.10 17.92 9.47
CA LYS A 34 -21.75 18.56 8.32
C LYS A 34 -22.61 17.58 7.53
N MET A 35 -22.15 16.34 7.33
CA MET A 35 -22.92 15.30 6.63
C MET A 35 -24.18 14.87 7.41
N VAL A 36 -24.08 14.70 8.74
CA VAL A 36 -25.24 14.46 9.62
C VAL A 36 -26.27 15.57 9.47
N ASN A 37 -25.83 16.83 9.55
CA ASN A 37 -26.71 17.99 9.46
C ASN A 37 -27.41 18.13 8.10
N ASN A 38 -26.75 17.68 7.03
CA ASN A 38 -27.27 17.77 5.66
C ASN A 38 -27.93 16.47 5.17
N SER A 39 -28.11 15.47 6.04
CA SER A 39 -28.69 14.19 5.65
C SER A 39 -30.18 14.30 5.39
N HIS A 40 -30.61 13.77 4.24
CA HIS A 40 -32.02 13.80 3.82
C HIS A 40 -32.80 12.52 4.21
N SER A 41 -32.12 11.51 4.76
CA SER A 41 -32.73 10.27 5.24
C SER A 41 -32.17 9.85 6.60
N GLU A 42 -33.00 9.21 7.42
CA GLU A 42 -32.60 8.72 8.74
C GLU A 42 -31.51 7.64 8.66
N GLU A 43 -31.55 6.82 7.61
CA GLU A 43 -30.53 5.80 7.34
C GLU A 43 -29.16 6.42 7.05
N SER A 44 -29.11 7.45 6.19
CA SER A 44 -27.87 8.21 5.93
C SER A 44 -27.37 8.90 7.19
N LYS A 45 -28.28 9.49 7.96
CA LYS A 45 -27.94 10.18 9.21
C LYS A 45 -27.33 9.22 10.23
N ASN A 46 -27.90 8.02 10.39
CA ASN A 46 -27.40 6.99 11.29
C ASN A 46 -26.01 6.48 10.85
N LEU A 47 -25.78 6.33 9.54
CA LEU A 47 -24.44 5.99 9.02
C LEU A 47 -23.39 7.03 9.44
N TRP A 48 -23.66 8.32 9.24
CA TRP A 48 -22.70 9.38 9.58
C TRP A 48 -22.53 9.56 11.09
N LEU A 49 -23.57 9.33 11.89
CA LEU A 49 -23.48 9.31 13.35
C LEU A 49 -22.58 8.17 13.84
N SER A 50 -22.73 6.97 13.29
CA SER A 50 -21.83 5.85 13.57
C SER A 50 -20.36 6.18 13.26
N GLU A 51 -20.09 6.83 12.13
CA GLU A 51 -18.71 7.23 11.78
C GLU A 51 -18.14 8.33 12.71
N LEU A 52 -19.00 9.22 13.22
CA LEU A 52 -18.63 10.19 14.25
C LEU A 52 -18.30 9.51 15.58
N ASP A 53 -19.11 8.55 16.00
CA ASP A 53 -18.91 7.84 17.27
C ASP A 53 -17.60 7.06 17.25
N LYS A 54 -17.30 6.33 16.16
CA LYS A 54 -16.01 5.68 15.95
C LYS A 54 -14.82 6.64 16.07
N LEU A 55 -14.94 7.84 15.51
CA LEU A 55 -13.90 8.88 15.61
C LEU A 55 -13.72 9.42 17.02
N ASN A 56 -14.83 9.65 17.73
CA ASN A 56 -14.80 10.14 19.11
C ASN A 56 -14.23 9.07 20.06
N GLU A 57 -14.59 7.80 19.87
CA GLU A 57 -14.00 6.68 20.62
C GLU A 57 -12.48 6.60 20.41
N TRP A 58 -12.03 6.65 19.15
CA TRP A 58 -10.60 6.64 18.84
C TRP A 58 -9.86 7.84 19.46
N LYS A 59 -10.41 9.06 19.32
CA LYS A 59 -9.84 10.28 19.90
C LYS A 59 -9.73 10.21 21.43
N ASN A 60 -10.60 9.45 22.08
CA ASN A 60 -10.59 9.28 23.54
C ASN A 60 -9.76 8.07 24.01
N SER A 61 -9.21 7.27 23.10
CA SER A 61 -8.42 6.08 23.43
C SER A 61 -7.07 6.40 24.06
N ASP A 62 -6.54 5.47 24.86
CA ASP A 62 -5.22 5.62 25.47
C ASP A 62 -4.10 5.64 24.42
N ASN A 63 -4.27 4.92 23.30
CA ASN A 63 -3.34 4.97 22.18
C ASN A 63 -3.22 6.39 21.62
N PHE A 64 -4.35 7.05 21.39
CA PHE A 64 -4.37 8.42 20.89
C PHE A 64 -3.76 9.42 21.88
N LYS A 65 -4.12 9.32 23.17
CA LYS A 65 -3.58 10.18 24.24
C LYS A 65 -2.07 10.02 24.43
N ASN A 66 -1.54 8.83 24.18
CA ASN A 66 -0.10 8.53 24.28
C ASN A 66 0.67 8.80 22.98
N GLY A 67 0.04 9.40 21.96
CA GLY A 67 0.69 9.69 20.67
C GLY A 67 1.02 8.44 19.84
N ILE A 68 0.37 7.31 20.12
CA ILE A 68 0.56 6.04 19.42
C ILE A 68 -0.40 6.04 18.21
N TYR A 69 0.11 6.49 17.07
CA TYR A 69 -0.61 6.49 15.80
C TYR A 69 -0.08 5.34 14.92
N PRO A 70 -0.69 4.14 14.94
CA PRO A 70 -0.23 3.04 14.11
C PRO A 70 -0.46 3.41 12.63
N GLN A 71 0.62 3.56 11.86
CA GLN A 71 0.54 3.69 10.39
C GLN A 71 -0.28 2.54 9.80
N GLY A 72 -1.18 2.88 8.88
CA GLY A 72 -1.98 1.89 8.18
C GLY A 72 -1.11 1.02 7.28
N ILE A 73 -1.46 -0.26 7.12
CA ILE A 73 -0.76 -1.14 6.16
C ILE A 73 -0.80 -0.54 4.74
N ASP A 74 -1.89 0.12 4.35
CA ASP A 74 -2.02 0.77 3.05
C ASP A 74 -0.98 1.87 2.87
N GLU A 75 -0.73 2.69 3.89
CA GLU A 75 0.28 3.75 3.83
C GLU A 75 1.67 3.20 3.64
N LEU A 76 1.99 2.12 4.36
CA LEU A 76 3.28 1.44 4.23
C LEU A 76 3.46 0.88 2.81
N ILE A 77 2.43 0.25 2.24
CA ILE A 77 2.46 -0.27 0.88
C ILE A 77 2.62 0.87 -0.14
N ILE A 78 1.83 1.94 -0.02
CA ILE A 78 1.91 3.10 -0.93
C ILE A 78 3.28 3.77 -0.83
N GLU A 79 3.80 3.98 0.37
CA GLU A 79 5.12 4.57 0.58
C GLU A 79 6.22 3.71 -0.07
N LEU A 80 6.14 2.38 0.12
CA LEU A 80 7.06 1.43 -0.51
C LEU A 80 7.01 1.51 -2.05
N LEU A 81 5.80 1.63 -2.62
CA LEU A 81 5.58 1.79 -4.06
C LEU A 81 6.16 3.11 -4.59
N GLU A 82 5.93 4.20 -3.88
CA GLU A 82 6.46 5.52 -4.24
C GLU A 82 8.00 5.52 -4.25
N TRP A 83 8.63 5.00 -3.19
CA TRP A 83 10.10 4.91 -3.17
C TRP A 83 10.64 4.05 -4.30
N ARG A 84 10.11 2.84 -4.45
CA ARG A 84 10.65 1.86 -5.40
C ARG A 84 10.43 2.27 -6.85
N SER A 85 9.29 2.87 -7.18
CA SER A 85 8.97 3.30 -8.54
C SER A 85 9.88 4.43 -9.03
N VAL A 86 10.27 5.35 -8.14
CA VAL A 86 11.23 6.42 -8.47
C VAL A 86 12.65 5.85 -8.61
N ILE A 87 13.06 4.95 -7.70
CA ILE A 87 14.34 4.23 -7.85
C ILE A 87 14.38 3.50 -9.20
N TYR A 88 13.29 2.81 -9.57
CA TYR A 88 13.19 2.10 -10.85
C TYR A 88 13.38 3.07 -12.02
N ALA A 89 12.71 4.23 -11.99
CA ALA A 89 12.84 5.23 -13.04
C ALA A 89 14.29 5.66 -13.25
N PHE A 90 15.00 6.03 -12.18
CA PHE A 90 16.40 6.44 -12.28
C PHE A 90 17.37 5.32 -12.66
N GLN A 91 17.02 4.05 -12.40
CA GLN A 91 17.82 2.90 -12.85
C GLN A 91 17.70 2.62 -14.36
N HIS A 92 16.61 3.05 -14.98
CA HIS A 92 16.24 2.68 -16.35
C HIS A 92 16.20 3.87 -17.31
N VAL A 93 16.59 5.06 -16.86
CA VAL A 93 16.72 6.26 -17.70
C VAL A 93 18.16 6.72 -17.65
N GLU A 94 18.79 6.75 -18.82
CA GLU A 94 20.08 7.40 -18.98
C GLU A 94 19.89 8.92 -18.91
N THR A 95 20.53 9.54 -17.93
CA THR A 95 20.58 10.98 -17.78
C THR A 95 21.97 11.50 -18.15
N ARG A 96 22.06 12.68 -18.75
CA ARG A 96 23.31 13.33 -19.17
C ARG A 96 24.27 13.57 -18.01
N ARG A 97 23.72 13.81 -16.83
CA ARG A 97 24.44 13.87 -15.56
C ARG A 97 24.15 12.60 -14.79
N GLU A 98 25.11 12.10 -14.02
CA GLU A 98 24.87 11.02 -13.07
C GLU A 98 24.53 11.62 -11.69
N PRO A 99 23.25 11.90 -11.37
CA PRO A 99 22.88 12.66 -10.18
C PRO A 99 23.41 12.01 -8.88
N PHE A 100 23.45 10.68 -8.81
CA PHE A 100 23.92 9.96 -7.62
C PHE A 100 25.45 9.98 -7.43
N LYS A 101 26.22 10.23 -8.50
CA LYS A 101 27.68 10.41 -8.40
C LYS A 101 28.07 11.87 -8.20
N GLU A 102 27.33 12.78 -8.84
CA GLU A 102 27.67 14.20 -8.91
C GLU A 102 27.08 15.03 -7.75
N SER A 103 25.99 14.58 -7.12
CA SER A 103 25.28 15.35 -6.09
C SER A 103 25.11 14.57 -4.79
N GLY A 104 25.64 15.13 -3.70
CA GLY A 104 25.47 14.58 -2.35
C GLY A 104 24.01 14.49 -1.92
N PHE A 105 23.15 15.43 -2.36
CA PHE A 105 21.72 15.39 -2.06
C PHE A 105 21.05 14.15 -2.68
N TYR A 106 21.31 13.88 -3.96
CA TYR A 106 20.73 12.71 -4.63
C TYR A 106 21.29 11.41 -4.07
N ALA A 107 22.59 11.36 -3.74
CA ALA A 107 23.18 10.20 -3.09
C ALA A 107 22.53 9.92 -1.71
N GLN A 108 22.33 10.96 -0.89
CA GLN A 108 21.65 10.84 0.41
C GLN A 108 20.18 10.45 0.25
N TRP A 109 19.47 11.04 -0.71
CA TRP A 109 18.10 10.68 -1.04
C TRP A 109 18.00 9.21 -1.46
N TYR A 110 18.91 8.74 -2.32
CA TYR A 110 18.91 7.36 -2.80
C TYR A 110 19.15 6.35 -1.68
N ILE A 111 20.13 6.64 -0.81
CA ILE A 111 20.39 5.83 0.38
C ILE A 111 19.17 5.87 1.31
N GLY A 112 18.60 7.05 1.57
CA GLY A 112 17.38 7.20 2.37
C GLY A 112 16.21 6.38 1.82
N ALA A 113 15.99 6.41 0.51
CA ALA A 113 14.97 5.64 -0.18
C ALA A 113 15.19 4.12 -0.04
N ILE A 114 16.44 3.66 -0.16
CA ILE A 114 16.86 2.28 0.11
C ILE A 114 16.48 1.88 1.54
N TYR A 115 16.86 2.69 2.54
CA TYR A 115 16.53 2.42 3.94
C TYR A 115 15.02 2.39 4.16
N GLY A 116 14.28 3.31 3.55
CA GLY A 116 12.82 3.37 3.58
C GLY A 116 12.19 2.06 3.08
N VAL A 117 12.57 1.62 1.88
CA VAL A 117 12.11 0.36 1.28
C VAL A 117 12.28 -0.82 2.23
N PHE A 118 13.51 -1.07 2.70
CA PHE A 118 13.79 -2.26 3.51
C PHE A 118 13.23 -2.17 4.93
N SER A 119 13.12 -0.96 5.50
CA SER A 119 12.45 -0.75 6.78
C SER A 119 10.97 -1.08 6.69
N ILE A 120 10.29 -0.66 5.62
CA ILE A 120 8.88 -0.97 5.40
C ILE A 120 8.67 -2.48 5.20
N PHE A 121 9.51 -3.15 4.42
CA PHE A 121 9.49 -4.62 4.33
C PHE A 121 9.54 -5.27 5.73
N GLY A 122 10.43 -4.80 6.60
CA GLY A 122 10.54 -5.26 7.98
C GLY A 122 9.26 -5.05 8.80
N LYS A 123 8.63 -3.88 8.68
CA LYS A 123 7.36 -3.57 9.37
C LYS A 123 6.23 -4.50 8.90
N LEU A 124 6.04 -4.63 7.59
CA LEU A 124 4.98 -5.44 6.97
C LEU A 124 5.12 -6.94 7.30
N LEU A 125 6.36 -7.43 7.42
CA LEU A 125 6.68 -8.83 7.67
C LEU A 125 7.04 -9.13 9.14
N SER A 126 6.83 -8.19 10.06
CA SER A 126 7.20 -8.36 11.46
C SER A 126 6.60 -9.65 12.04
N LYS A 127 7.45 -10.40 12.76
CA LYS A 127 7.10 -11.64 13.46
C LYS A 127 6.55 -11.37 14.86
N ASP A 128 6.66 -10.14 15.36
CA ASP A 128 6.10 -9.77 16.66
C ASP A 128 4.57 -9.68 16.54
N ASN A 129 3.87 -10.45 17.38
CA ASN A 129 2.40 -10.49 17.37
C ASN A 129 1.77 -9.18 17.90
N ARG A 130 2.55 -8.32 18.54
CA ARG A 130 2.10 -7.00 19.01
C ARG A 130 2.01 -6.00 17.86
N ASP A 131 2.83 -6.16 16.83
CA ASP A 131 2.89 -5.23 15.71
C ASP A 131 1.66 -5.34 14.81
N ASN A 132 1.25 -4.21 14.22
CA ASN A 132 0.25 -4.18 13.15
C ASN A 132 0.92 -4.51 11.80
N SER A 133 1.30 -5.78 11.62
CA SER A 133 1.97 -6.24 10.40
C SER A 133 1.01 -6.92 9.42
N LEU A 134 1.30 -6.83 8.13
CA LEU A 134 0.57 -7.54 7.08
C LEU A 134 0.62 -9.07 7.31
N ARG A 135 1.76 -9.59 7.78
CA ARG A 135 1.90 -11.00 8.19
C ARG A 135 0.88 -11.38 9.28
N LYS A 136 0.72 -10.56 10.32
CA LYS A 136 -0.25 -10.81 11.41
C LYS A 136 -1.67 -10.76 10.88
N LEU A 137 -2.01 -9.73 10.11
CA LEU A 137 -3.35 -9.55 9.55
C LEU A 137 -3.73 -10.75 8.66
N TRP A 138 -2.84 -11.15 7.76
CA TRP A 138 -3.02 -12.32 6.90
C TRP A 138 -3.28 -13.60 7.69
N ARG A 139 -2.47 -13.88 8.72
CA ARG A 139 -2.62 -15.09 9.55
C ARG A 139 -3.99 -15.16 10.25
N ILE A 140 -4.53 -14.01 10.65
CA ILE A 140 -5.82 -13.92 11.32
C ILE A 140 -6.98 -14.10 10.33
N ILE A 141 -6.87 -13.51 9.14
CA ILE A 141 -8.00 -13.33 8.22
C ILE A 141 -8.07 -14.39 7.11
N SER A 142 -6.93 -14.90 6.63
CA SER A 142 -6.91 -15.88 5.53
C SER A 142 -7.74 -17.15 5.77
N PRO A 143 -7.88 -17.72 6.99
CA PRO A 143 -8.76 -18.87 7.21
C PRO A 143 -10.25 -18.54 6.98
N ILE A 144 -10.66 -17.32 7.31
CA ILE A 144 -12.04 -16.84 7.15
C ILE A 144 -12.31 -16.60 5.67
N MET A 145 -11.40 -15.92 4.97
CA MET A 145 -11.47 -15.71 3.52
C MET A 145 -11.57 -17.04 2.76
N LEU A 146 -10.81 -18.05 3.18
CA LEU A 146 -10.86 -19.38 2.57
C LEU A 146 -12.22 -20.07 2.78
N THR A 147 -12.80 -19.93 3.97
CA THR A 147 -14.12 -20.48 4.29
C THR A 147 -15.22 -19.83 3.44
N GLU A 148 -15.11 -18.51 3.22
CA GLU A 148 -15.99 -17.72 2.34
C GLU A 148 -15.72 -17.90 0.85
N LYS A 149 -14.76 -18.76 0.47
CA LYS A 149 -14.31 -18.96 -0.92
C LYS A 149 -13.85 -17.67 -1.61
N ALA A 150 -13.41 -16.67 -0.84
CA ALA A 150 -12.86 -15.43 -1.36
C ALA A 150 -11.44 -15.59 -1.92
N CYS A 151 -10.76 -16.68 -1.55
CA CYS A 151 -9.45 -17.05 -2.06
C CYS A 151 -9.38 -18.56 -2.30
N THR A 152 -8.55 -19.00 -3.25
CA THR A 152 -8.35 -20.43 -3.49
C THR A 152 -7.48 -21.03 -2.40
N LYS A 153 -7.74 -22.30 -2.06
CA LYS A 153 -6.92 -23.02 -1.09
C LYS A 153 -5.44 -23.05 -1.47
N GLN A 154 -5.16 -23.25 -2.76
CA GLN A 154 -3.79 -23.30 -3.29
C GLN A 154 -3.04 -21.97 -3.07
N GLU A 155 -3.68 -20.83 -3.30
CA GLU A 155 -3.08 -19.52 -3.08
C GLU A 155 -2.81 -19.29 -1.58
N VAL A 156 -3.78 -19.61 -0.71
CA VAL A 156 -3.63 -19.48 0.75
C VAL A 156 -2.50 -20.37 1.28
N ASP A 157 -2.47 -21.63 0.87
CA ASP A 157 -1.44 -22.59 1.29
C ASP A 157 -0.05 -22.14 0.82
N PHE A 158 0.07 -21.68 -0.44
CA PHE A 158 1.33 -21.16 -0.97
C PHE A 158 1.81 -19.93 -0.18
N ILE A 159 0.90 -19.00 0.15
CA ILE A 159 1.26 -17.82 0.93
C ILE A 159 1.72 -18.21 2.33
N ASN A 160 1.00 -19.12 2.99
CA ASN A 160 1.33 -19.58 4.33
C ASN A 160 2.69 -20.28 4.40
N VAL A 161 3.01 -21.13 3.41
CA VAL A 161 4.34 -21.76 3.30
C VAL A 161 5.43 -20.72 3.14
N ALA A 162 5.22 -19.71 2.29
CA ALA A 162 6.20 -18.64 2.11
C ALA A 162 6.37 -17.75 3.36
N LEU A 163 5.35 -17.65 4.22
CA LEU A 163 5.42 -16.96 5.50
C LEU A 163 6.04 -17.79 6.63
N ASP A 164 6.35 -19.06 6.41
CA ASP A 164 6.99 -19.91 7.43
C ASP A 164 8.24 -19.23 8.00
N VAL A 165 8.39 -19.30 9.33
CA VAL A 165 9.40 -18.52 10.05
C VAL A 165 10.82 -19.05 9.86
N THR A 166 10.96 -20.32 9.45
CA THR A 166 12.25 -21.03 9.35
C THR A 166 12.66 -21.34 7.91
N SER A 167 11.73 -21.82 7.10
CA SER A 167 11.94 -22.35 5.76
C SER A 167 11.29 -21.51 4.67
N GLY A 168 10.45 -20.54 5.07
CA GLY A 168 9.71 -19.69 4.16
C GLY A 168 10.58 -18.76 3.34
N ARG A 169 9.93 -18.04 2.42
CA ARG A 169 10.53 -17.04 1.54
C ARG A 169 11.14 -15.89 2.32
N PHE A 170 10.44 -15.42 3.36
CA PHE A 170 10.82 -14.24 4.13
C PHE A 170 11.74 -14.60 5.31
N THR A 171 12.95 -15.03 4.97
CA THR A 171 14.05 -15.29 5.92
C THR A 171 15.34 -14.64 5.44
N ASN A 172 16.36 -14.52 6.30
CA ASN A 172 17.69 -14.01 5.91
C ASN A 172 18.35 -14.82 4.80
N LYS A 173 17.96 -16.09 4.63
CA LYS A 173 18.49 -16.97 3.59
C LYS A 173 17.79 -16.77 2.25
N ASN A 174 16.48 -16.57 2.28
CA ASN A 174 15.62 -16.67 1.10
C ASN A 174 15.07 -15.32 0.61
N SER A 175 15.22 -14.23 1.38
CA SER A 175 14.78 -12.87 1.01
C SER A 175 15.93 -11.88 1.12
N GLN A 176 16.27 -11.24 0.00
CA GLN A 176 17.27 -10.16 -0.01
C GLN A 176 16.80 -8.95 0.77
N ALA A 177 15.48 -8.67 0.76
CA ALA A 177 14.92 -7.55 1.49
C ALA A 177 15.10 -7.69 3.01
N LEU A 178 14.85 -8.89 3.56
CA LEU A 178 15.07 -9.15 4.98
C LEU A 178 16.55 -9.29 5.35
N LEU A 179 17.37 -9.86 4.47
CA LEU A 179 18.81 -9.90 4.67
C LEU A 179 19.36 -8.47 4.81
N PHE A 180 18.99 -7.56 3.92
CA PHE A 180 19.40 -6.16 3.96
C PHE A 180 18.94 -5.47 5.26
N ARG A 181 17.64 -5.56 5.58
CA ARG A 181 17.08 -4.98 6.81
C ARG A 181 17.79 -5.47 8.06
N ASN A 182 18.05 -6.77 8.16
CA ASN A 182 18.65 -7.33 9.37
C ASN A 182 20.15 -6.99 9.45
N LYS A 183 20.90 -7.14 8.36
CA LYS A 183 22.34 -6.87 8.37
C LYS A 183 22.67 -5.39 8.45
N LEU A 184 22.16 -4.59 7.52
CA LEU A 184 22.53 -3.17 7.46
C LEU A 184 21.76 -2.34 8.49
N ILE A 185 20.44 -2.49 8.56
CA ILE A 185 19.62 -1.60 9.40
C ILE A 185 19.66 -2.03 10.88
N SER A 186 19.58 -3.34 11.15
CA SER A 186 19.45 -3.83 12.54
C SER A 186 20.80 -4.11 13.21
N HIS A 187 21.82 -4.50 12.43
CA HIS A 187 23.14 -4.89 12.96
C HIS A 187 24.28 -3.97 12.49
N ASN A 188 24.00 -2.97 11.65
CA ASN A 188 24.99 -2.03 11.11
C ASN A 188 26.22 -2.72 10.48
N GLU A 189 25.99 -3.83 9.80
CA GLU A 189 27.01 -4.55 9.02
C GLU A 189 27.23 -3.90 7.64
N SER A 190 28.18 -4.42 6.86
CA SER A 190 28.43 -3.97 5.49
C SER A 190 27.17 -4.08 4.61
N MET A 191 26.90 -3.04 3.82
CA MET A 191 25.78 -3.00 2.87
C MET A 191 25.92 -4.11 1.82
N PRO A 192 25.01 -5.10 1.78
CA PRO A 192 25.05 -6.11 0.72
C PRO A 192 24.65 -5.44 -0.62
N VAL A 193 25.19 -5.97 -1.72
CA VAL A 193 24.80 -5.54 -3.07
C VAL A 193 23.31 -5.80 -3.27
N ILE A 194 22.53 -4.75 -3.52
CA ILE A 194 21.09 -4.86 -3.70
C ILE A 194 20.80 -5.38 -5.11
N LYS A 195 20.16 -6.55 -5.17
CA LYS A 195 19.57 -7.12 -6.39
C LYS A 195 18.09 -6.75 -6.44
N TRP A 196 17.78 -5.65 -7.11
CA TRP A 196 16.43 -5.06 -7.11
C TRP A 196 15.39 -5.96 -7.78
N ASP A 197 15.78 -6.78 -8.74
CA ASP A 197 14.94 -7.81 -9.35
C ASP A 197 14.47 -8.86 -8.33
N GLU A 198 15.34 -9.28 -7.40
CA GLU A 198 14.95 -10.19 -6.30
C GLU A 198 14.04 -9.49 -5.28
N VAL A 199 14.31 -8.22 -4.99
CA VAL A 199 13.45 -7.40 -4.12
C VAL A 199 12.06 -7.22 -4.74
N ASP A 200 11.97 -7.01 -6.05
CA ASP A 200 10.69 -6.88 -6.77
C ASP A 200 9.87 -8.17 -6.72
N LYS A 201 10.51 -9.35 -6.71
CA LYS A 201 9.80 -10.63 -6.50
C LYS A 201 9.23 -10.74 -5.09
N ASP A 202 9.97 -10.30 -4.07
CA ASP A 202 9.48 -10.24 -2.69
C ASP A 202 8.34 -9.21 -2.57
N PHE A 203 8.43 -8.11 -3.31
CA PHE A 203 7.42 -7.08 -3.33
C PHE A 203 6.13 -7.54 -4.01
N ALA A 204 6.22 -8.19 -5.18
CA ALA A 204 5.08 -8.76 -5.88
C ALA A 204 4.27 -9.70 -4.97
N PHE A 205 4.96 -10.49 -4.15
CA PHE A 205 4.33 -11.33 -3.14
C PHE A 205 3.56 -10.51 -2.09
N LEU A 206 4.19 -9.48 -1.52
CA LEU A 206 3.52 -8.61 -0.55
C LEU A 206 2.30 -7.91 -1.14
N ILE A 207 2.41 -7.40 -2.37
CA ILE A 207 1.32 -6.74 -3.09
C ILE A 207 0.15 -7.69 -3.29
N ARG A 208 0.40 -8.94 -3.68
CA ARG A 208 -0.66 -9.93 -3.86
C ARG A 208 -1.32 -10.33 -2.55
N MET A 209 -0.54 -10.56 -1.49
CA MET A 209 -1.08 -10.88 -0.16
C MET A 209 -1.96 -9.74 0.38
N TRP A 210 -1.50 -8.50 0.22
CA TRP A 210 -2.25 -7.30 0.59
C TRP A 210 -3.50 -7.11 -0.28
N SER A 211 -3.40 -7.29 -1.61
CA SER A 211 -4.53 -7.08 -2.52
C SER A 211 -5.69 -8.03 -2.27
N LEU A 212 -5.40 -9.27 -1.87
CA LEU A 212 -6.41 -10.24 -1.47
C LEU A 212 -7.21 -9.74 -0.25
N LEU A 213 -6.54 -9.15 0.75
CA LEU A 213 -7.21 -8.59 1.92
C LEU A 213 -8.09 -7.40 1.53
N ILE A 214 -7.54 -6.44 0.77
CA ILE A 214 -8.24 -5.21 0.37
C ILE A 214 -9.44 -5.50 -0.52
N SER A 215 -9.28 -6.33 -1.55
CA SER A 215 -10.36 -6.67 -2.48
C SER A 215 -11.53 -7.40 -1.81
N TRP A 216 -11.26 -8.12 -0.71
CA TRP A 216 -12.28 -8.80 0.08
C TRP A 216 -13.02 -7.87 1.05
N SER A 217 -12.32 -6.88 1.62
CA SER A 217 -12.85 -6.03 2.69
C SER A 217 -13.35 -4.66 2.24
N SER A 218 -12.93 -4.16 1.07
CA SER A 218 -13.26 -2.80 0.61
C SER A 218 -13.40 -2.69 -0.90
N PHE A 219 -13.70 -1.48 -1.39
CA PHE A 219 -13.78 -1.17 -2.82
C PHE A 219 -12.42 -0.86 -3.46
N GLY A 220 -11.31 -1.11 -2.76
CA GLY A 220 -9.96 -0.79 -3.24
C GLY A 220 -9.58 0.67 -3.04
N LEU A 221 -8.32 0.98 -3.33
CA LEU A 221 -7.77 2.32 -3.25
C LEU A 221 -7.99 3.08 -4.55
N PHE A 222 -8.60 4.25 -4.45
CA PHE A 222 -8.83 5.15 -5.57
C PHE A 222 -7.62 6.05 -5.78
N GLN A 223 -7.02 5.98 -6.98
CA GLN A 223 -5.90 6.84 -7.39
C GLN A 223 -4.84 7.05 -6.29
N PRO A 224 -4.25 5.98 -5.72
CA PRO A 224 -3.42 6.10 -4.52
C PRO A 224 -2.04 6.72 -4.77
N PHE A 225 -1.65 6.90 -6.03
CA PHE A 225 -0.30 7.33 -6.40
C PHE A 225 -0.25 8.82 -6.68
N ARG A 226 0.85 9.46 -6.29
CA ARG A 226 1.18 10.80 -6.75
C ARG A 226 1.35 10.79 -8.27
N THR A 227 0.97 11.89 -8.92
CA THR A 227 1.19 12.05 -10.36
C THR A 227 2.68 12.21 -10.66
N GLY A 228 3.08 11.95 -11.91
CA GLY A 228 4.48 12.17 -12.32
C GLY A 228 4.94 13.61 -12.09
N GLU A 229 4.04 14.58 -12.24
CA GLU A 229 4.26 16.00 -11.97
C GLU A 229 4.61 16.23 -10.50
N GLN A 230 3.81 15.67 -9.58
CA GLN A 230 4.04 15.81 -8.15
C GLN A 230 5.34 15.15 -7.70
N VAL A 231 5.67 13.98 -8.26
CA VAL A 231 6.85 13.19 -7.86
C VAL A 231 8.15 13.86 -8.28
N PHE A 232 8.20 14.41 -9.49
CA PHE A 232 9.41 15.06 -10.01
C PHE A 232 9.40 16.57 -9.82
N GLN A 233 8.41 17.10 -9.09
CA GLN A 233 8.33 18.53 -8.80
C GLN A 233 9.61 19.01 -8.10
N GLY A 234 10.19 20.11 -8.60
CA GLY A 234 11.36 20.73 -8.01
C GLY A 234 12.71 20.15 -8.46
N VAL A 235 12.74 19.00 -9.12
CA VAL A 235 13.98 18.47 -9.75
C VAL A 235 14.05 18.75 -11.25
N GLU A 236 12.96 19.24 -11.84
CA GLU A 236 12.83 19.50 -13.29
C GLU A 236 13.90 20.44 -13.84
N SER A 237 14.39 21.40 -13.05
CA SER A 237 15.45 22.34 -13.47
C SER A 237 16.81 21.69 -13.63
N MET A 238 17.02 20.49 -13.07
CA MET A 238 18.29 19.76 -13.09
C MET A 238 18.40 18.80 -14.27
N PHE A 239 17.31 18.58 -14.99
CA PHE A 239 17.21 17.65 -16.10
C PHE A 239 16.62 18.34 -17.33
N SER A 240 16.90 17.81 -18.51
CA SER A 240 16.19 18.20 -19.72
C SER A 240 14.73 17.73 -19.67
N LYS A 241 13.88 18.42 -20.43
CA LYS A 241 12.46 18.07 -20.56
C LYS A 241 12.23 16.63 -21.01
N SER A 242 13.09 16.13 -21.91
CA SER A 242 13.05 14.73 -22.38
C SER A 242 13.41 13.74 -21.28
N GLU A 243 14.41 14.03 -20.45
CA GLU A 243 14.79 13.15 -19.32
C GLU A 243 13.67 13.06 -18.30
N ILE A 244 13.06 14.19 -17.91
CA ILE A 244 11.91 14.21 -17.01
C ILE A 244 10.74 13.40 -17.59
N THR A 245 10.47 13.54 -18.89
CA THR A 245 9.42 12.77 -19.55
C THR A 245 9.71 11.26 -19.48
N ASN A 246 10.96 10.85 -19.74
CA ASN A 246 11.35 9.44 -19.66
C ASN A 246 11.29 8.90 -18.22
N LEU A 247 11.69 9.69 -17.22
CA LEU A 247 11.58 9.32 -15.80
C LEU A 247 10.12 9.09 -15.41
N LYS A 248 9.21 9.97 -15.82
CA LYS A 248 7.75 9.80 -15.62
C LYS A 248 7.24 8.52 -16.28
N LEU A 249 7.64 8.25 -17.52
CA LEU A 249 7.24 7.05 -18.25
C LEU A 249 7.74 5.77 -17.60
N LYS A 250 9.00 5.73 -17.14
CA LYS A 250 9.56 4.56 -16.46
C LYS A 250 8.97 4.32 -15.07
N ARG A 251 8.62 5.38 -14.35
CA ARG A 251 7.85 5.25 -13.11
C ARG A 251 6.48 4.61 -13.38
N GLU A 252 5.78 5.11 -14.40
CA GLU A 252 4.45 4.60 -14.79
C GLU A 252 4.51 3.13 -15.24
N GLU A 253 5.56 2.74 -15.97
CA GLU A 253 5.81 1.35 -16.33
C GLU A 253 5.89 0.43 -15.09
N TYR A 254 6.59 0.88 -14.05
CA TYR A 254 6.69 0.14 -12.79
C TYR A 254 5.36 0.05 -12.06
N LEU A 255 4.58 1.15 -11.99
CA LEU A 255 3.25 1.12 -11.37
C LEU A 255 2.30 0.14 -12.09
N LYS A 256 2.36 0.05 -13.42
CA LYS A 256 1.62 -0.97 -14.19
C LYS A 256 2.10 -2.40 -13.92
N MET A 257 3.37 -2.61 -13.56
CA MET A 257 3.82 -3.92 -13.07
C MET A 257 3.16 -4.27 -11.73
N VAL A 258 3.10 -3.30 -10.82
CA VAL A 258 2.49 -3.46 -9.50
C VAL A 258 0.99 -3.75 -9.61
N GLU A 259 0.27 -3.02 -10.45
CA GLU A 259 -1.16 -3.27 -10.70
C GLU A 259 -1.38 -4.71 -11.15
N ARG A 260 -0.54 -5.22 -12.06
CA ARG A 260 -0.58 -6.62 -12.50
C ARG A 260 -0.27 -7.60 -11.36
N TRP A 261 0.70 -7.32 -10.49
CA TRP A 261 0.97 -8.18 -9.33
C TRP A 261 -0.23 -8.28 -8.40
N SER A 262 -1.03 -7.21 -8.26
CA SER A 262 -2.22 -7.22 -7.41
C SER A 262 -3.32 -8.18 -7.90
N THR A 263 -3.33 -8.49 -9.20
CA THR A 263 -4.31 -9.35 -9.89
C THR A 263 -3.68 -10.60 -10.50
N SER A 264 -2.51 -11.03 -10.03
CA SER A 264 -1.86 -12.26 -10.50
C SER A 264 -1.71 -13.25 -9.34
N TYR A 265 -2.12 -14.50 -9.55
CA TYR A 265 -1.89 -15.58 -8.58
C TYR A 265 -0.39 -15.73 -8.31
N ILE A 266 0.02 -15.72 -7.04
CA ILE A 266 1.45 -15.73 -6.71
C ILE A 266 2.13 -17.07 -7.05
N HIS A 267 1.35 -18.17 -7.07
CA HIS A 267 1.86 -19.52 -7.32
C HIS A 267 1.97 -19.88 -8.82
N THR A 268 1.22 -19.23 -9.71
CA THR A 268 1.24 -19.51 -11.16
C THR A 268 1.63 -18.32 -12.03
N GLY A 269 1.46 -17.09 -11.54
CA GLY A 269 1.57 -15.87 -12.33
C GLY A 269 0.38 -15.63 -13.28
N PHE A 270 -0.64 -16.49 -13.28
CA PHE A 270 -1.84 -16.28 -14.09
C PHE A 270 -2.70 -15.17 -13.51
N THR A 271 -3.41 -14.48 -14.39
CA THR A 271 -4.36 -13.44 -14.01
C THR A 271 -5.49 -14.04 -13.18
N ASP A 272 -5.68 -13.48 -12.00
CA ASP A 272 -6.89 -13.59 -11.21
C ASP A 272 -7.89 -12.54 -11.67
N PHE A 273 -9.03 -12.98 -12.20
CA PHE A 273 -10.10 -12.10 -12.67
C PHE A 273 -10.93 -11.49 -11.54
N GLY A 274 -10.59 -11.79 -10.27
CA GLY A 274 -11.08 -11.05 -9.12
C GLY A 274 -10.68 -9.57 -9.15
N ARG A 275 -11.25 -8.79 -8.23
CA ARG A 275 -10.88 -7.38 -8.09
C ARG A 275 -9.47 -7.28 -7.48
N GLY A 276 -8.67 -6.34 -7.98
CA GLY A 276 -7.38 -5.99 -7.37
C GLY A 276 -7.53 -5.03 -6.20
N ALA A 277 -6.40 -4.56 -5.68
CA ALA A 277 -6.38 -3.52 -4.63
C ALA A 277 -6.63 -2.12 -5.17
N PHE A 278 -6.49 -1.92 -6.47
CA PHE A 278 -6.55 -0.62 -7.14
C PHE A 278 -7.86 -0.44 -7.89
N SER A 279 -8.46 0.74 -7.74
CA SER A 279 -9.73 1.08 -8.35
C SER A 279 -9.64 2.40 -9.11
N SER A 280 -10.28 2.42 -10.28
CA SER A 280 -10.48 3.63 -11.08
C SER A 280 -11.97 3.97 -11.15
N LEU A 281 -12.28 5.27 -11.20
CA LEU A 281 -13.63 5.78 -11.42
C LEU A 281 -13.68 6.38 -12.82
N GLU A 282 -14.49 5.79 -13.71
CA GLU A 282 -14.79 6.37 -15.03
C GLU A 282 -16.24 6.86 -15.05
N ALA A 283 -16.43 8.18 -15.13
CA ALA A 283 -17.75 8.77 -15.34
C ALA A 283 -18.00 8.92 -16.84
N LYS A 284 -18.96 8.16 -17.39
CA LYS A 284 -19.44 8.34 -18.76
C LYS A 284 -20.66 9.26 -18.76
N VAL A 285 -20.48 10.50 -19.22
CA VAL A 285 -21.59 11.45 -19.40
C VAL A 285 -22.20 11.21 -20.77
N SER A 286 -23.43 10.73 -20.78
CA SER A 286 -24.23 10.61 -22.02
C SER A 286 -25.12 11.85 -22.10
N ILE A 287 -24.80 12.79 -22.99
CA ILE A 287 -25.69 13.92 -23.27
C ILE A 287 -26.79 13.40 -24.20
N VAL A 288 -27.98 13.16 -23.66
CA VAL A 288 -29.17 12.90 -24.47
C VAL A 288 -29.67 14.26 -24.98
N SER A 289 -29.41 14.57 -26.26
CA SER A 289 -29.99 15.73 -26.90
C SER A 289 -31.45 15.43 -27.27
N ASP A 290 -32.40 16.04 -26.58
CA ASP A 290 -33.82 16.04 -26.94
C ASP A 290 -34.07 16.92 -28.18
N ASN A 291 -33.63 16.47 -29.35
CA ASN A 291 -34.08 17.04 -30.63
C ASN A 291 -35.31 16.27 -31.13
N LYS A 292 -36.42 16.42 -30.41
CA LYS A 292 -37.78 16.19 -30.95
C LYS A 292 -38.79 17.13 -30.29
N LYS A 293 -38.87 18.35 -30.80
CA LYS A 293 -40.17 19.02 -30.97
C LYS A 293 -40.24 19.56 -32.40
N ALA A 294 -40.98 18.80 -33.20
CA ALA A 294 -41.61 19.26 -34.43
C ALA A 294 -42.70 20.29 -34.10
#